data_AF-A0ABC8WHK8-F1
#
_entry.id   AF-A0ABC8WHK8-F1
#
_cell.length_a   1.000
_cell.length_b   1.000
_cell.length_c   1.000
_cell.angle_alpha   90.00
_cell.angle_beta   90.00
_cell.angle_gamma   90.00
#
_symmetry.space_group_name_H-M   'P 1'
#
loop_
_entity.id
_entity.type
_entity.pdbx_description
1 polymer ?
#
loop_
_entity_poly.entity_id
_entity_poly.type
_entity_poly.pdbx_seq_one_letter_code
_entity_poly.pdbx_strand_id
1 'polypeptide(L)'
;MDRRCCKGAGNPKVHVQRLLRLLLPLQEKVFEKVADDNGLIILPGLPHRLEISKGKSPGNFNSPGFEQFSEKILEEERRSDGVVTNSFYELEPVYHEAYQKKIGKKVRSLGPMFLCNTDMSAIAVRGEKASVDPKHCLQWLESMKPGSVLYVSFGSMARTVISQLKEIALGLEATRMPFLWVIKYDDEASDMEKFLAEGVEERIMRS
;
A
#
# COMPACT_ATOMS: atom_id res chain seq x y z
N MET A 1 -18.00 24.15 9.41
CA MET A 1 -19.12 23.24 9.71
C MET A 1 -20.08 23.30 8.52
N ASP A 2 -20.05 22.31 7.64
CA ASP A 2 -21.23 21.94 6.85
C ASP A 2 -21.19 20.41 6.70
N ARG A 3 -22.24 19.77 7.21
CA ARG A 3 -22.46 18.33 7.18
C ARG A 3 -23.58 18.11 6.19
N ARG A 4 -23.30 17.71 4.95
CA ARG A 4 -24.27 17.11 4.02
C ARG A 4 -23.55 16.52 2.80
N CYS A 5 -24.06 15.38 2.30
CA CYS A 5 -23.47 14.45 1.33
C CYS A 5 -22.31 13.63 1.93
N CYS A 6 -22.48 12.36 2.31
CA CYS A 6 -23.02 11.27 1.49
C CYS A 6 -23.87 10.31 2.35
N LYS A 7 -25.17 10.22 2.05
CA LYS A 7 -25.98 9.05 2.37
C LYS A 7 -26.31 8.37 1.04
N GLY A 8 -25.79 7.16 0.83
CA GLY A 8 -26.11 6.34 -0.33
C GLY A 8 -24.89 5.87 -1.11
N ALA A 9 -24.23 4.83 -0.61
CA ALA A 9 -23.48 3.90 -1.43
C ALA A 9 -23.49 2.54 -0.72
N GLY A 10 -23.92 1.50 -1.44
CA GLY A 10 -24.05 0.14 -0.93
C GLY A 10 -22.74 -0.41 -0.36
N ASN A 11 -22.88 -1.50 0.42
CA ASN A 11 -21.83 -2.24 1.12
C ASN A 11 -20.42 -1.69 0.83
N PRO A 12 -19.86 -0.84 1.72
CA PRO A 12 -18.50 -0.38 1.52
C PRO A 12 -17.65 -1.63 1.41
N LYS A 13 -16.98 -1.82 0.27
CA LYS A 13 -15.83 -2.72 0.19
C LYS A 13 -14.85 -2.17 1.21
N VAL A 14 -14.97 -2.62 2.45
CA VAL A 14 -14.18 -2.12 3.56
C VAL A 14 -12.73 -2.34 3.11
N HIS A 15 -11.98 -1.25 2.97
CA HIS A 15 -10.56 -1.32 2.70
C HIS A 15 -9.88 -1.71 4.02
N VAL A 16 -10.05 -2.98 4.40
CA VAL A 16 -9.70 -3.59 5.70
C VAL A 16 -8.18 -3.65 5.95
N GLN A 17 -7.36 -3.14 5.03
CA GLN A 17 -5.98 -3.63 4.93
C GLN A 17 -5.04 -3.15 6.04
N ARG A 18 -5.29 -2.03 6.73
CA ARG A 18 -4.29 -1.47 7.66
C ARG A 18 -4.38 -2.09 9.03
N LEU A 19 -5.53 -2.03 9.69
CA LEU A 19 -5.67 -2.63 11.02
C LEU A 19 -5.77 -4.17 10.98
N LEU A 20 -6.21 -4.77 9.87
CA LEU A 20 -6.13 -6.22 9.70
C LEU A 20 -4.70 -6.74 9.78
N ARG A 21 -3.72 -6.00 9.22
CA ARG A 21 -2.30 -6.36 9.31
C ARG A 21 -1.78 -6.39 10.75
N LEU A 22 -2.38 -5.63 11.66
CA LEU A 22 -2.01 -5.65 13.08
C LEU A 22 -2.71 -6.78 13.85
N LEU A 23 -3.94 -7.13 13.45
CA LEU A 23 -4.69 -8.22 14.07
C LEU A 23 -4.20 -9.61 13.65
N LEU A 24 -3.72 -9.75 12.41
CA LEU A 24 -3.37 -11.05 11.85
C LEU A 24 -2.20 -11.75 12.58
N PRO A 25 -1.10 -11.07 12.95
CA PRO A 25 -0.03 -11.67 13.75
C PRO A 25 -0.49 -12.09 15.16
N LEU A 26 -1.54 -11.48 15.69
CA LEU A 26 -2.14 -11.84 16.98
C LEU A 26 -3.05 -13.08 16.91
N GLN A 27 -3.30 -13.58 15.69
CA GLN A 27 -3.96 -14.87 15.50
C GLN A 27 -2.86 -15.93 15.43
N GLU A 28 -2.59 -16.57 16.57
CA GLU A 28 -1.53 -17.58 16.65
C GLU A 28 -1.80 -18.73 15.67
N LYS A 29 -0.77 -19.09 14.89
CA LYS A 29 -0.67 -20.36 14.15
C LYS A 29 -1.80 -20.63 13.15
N VAL A 30 -2.49 -19.59 12.67
CA VAL A 30 -3.66 -19.74 11.76
C VAL A 30 -3.31 -20.48 10.47
N PHE A 31 -2.08 -20.35 9.99
CA PHE A 31 -1.60 -21.02 8.77
C PHE A 31 -0.71 -22.25 9.05
N GLU A 32 -0.45 -22.62 10.30
CA GLU A 32 0.52 -23.69 10.66
C GLU A 32 0.09 -25.07 10.14
N LYS A 33 -1.23 -25.31 10.05
CA LYS A 33 -1.81 -26.56 9.57
C LYS A 33 -2.25 -26.51 8.10
N VAL A 34 -1.97 -25.42 7.40
CA VAL A 34 -2.37 -25.24 6.00
C VAL A 34 -1.23 -25.72 5.10
N ALA A 35 -1.39 -26.93 4.56
CA ALA A 35 -0.40 -27.56 3.69
C ALA A 35 -0.35 -26.95 2.28
N ASP A 36 -1.51 -26.52 1.76
CA ASP A 36 -1.63 -25.88 0.45
C ASP A 36 -1.67 -24.35 0.61
N ASP A 37 -0.67 -23.66 0.07
CA ASP A 37 -0.57 -22.20 0.15
C ASP A 37 -1.74 -21.47 -0.55
N ASN A 38 -2.46 -22.15 -1.44
CA ASN A 38 -3.66 -21.63 -2.11
C ASN A 38 -4.96 -22.03 -1.43
N GLY A 39 -4.92 -22.96 -0.48
CA GLY A 39 -6.07 -23.38 0.30
C GLY A 39 -6.68 -22.20 1.06
N LEU A 40 -7.97 -21.97 0.85
CA LEU A 40 -8.70 -20.91 1.55
C LEU A 40 -9.01 -21.34 2.98
N ILE A 41 -8.73 -20.47 3.93
CA ILE A 41 -9.14 -20.62 5.32
C ILE A 41 -9.92 -19.40 5.79
N ILE A 42 -10.84 -19.62 6.74
CA ILE A 42 -11.55 -18.54 7.41
C ILE A 42 -10.69 -18.04 8.56
N LEU A 43 -10.33 -16.76 8.54
CA LEU A 43 -9.56 -16.15 9.63
C LEU A 43 -10.44 -16.01 10.88
N PRO A 44 -10.08 -16.67 12.00
CA PRO A 44 -10.83 -16.56 13.24
C PRO A 44 -10.62 -15.19 13.91
N GLY A 45 -11.55 -14.82 14.79
CA GLY A 45 -11.38 -13.66 15.68
C GLY A 45 -11.37 -12.30 15.00
N LEU A 46 -11.76 -12.21 13.71
CA LEU A 46 -11.97 -10.95 13.01
C LEU A 46 -13.42 -10.51 13.12
N PRO A 47 -13.69 -9.18 13.09
CA PRO A 47 -15.06 -8.68 13.09
C PRO A 47 -15.88 -9.08 11.86
N HIS A 48 -15.20 -9.35 10.74
CA HIS A 48 -15.81 -9.81 9.50
C HIS A 48 -15.25 -11.18 9.13
N ARG A 49 -16.11 -12.02 8.55
CA ARG A 49 -15.70 -13.30 7.96
C ARG A 49 -14.80 -13.02 6.76
N LEU A 50 -13.53 -13.39 6.89
CA LEU A 50 -12.53 -13.22 5.84
C LEU A 50 -11.96 -14.59 5.46
N GLU A 51 -12.13 -14.95 4.18
CA GLU A 51 -11.48 -16.13 3.59
C GLU A 51 -10.19 -15.69 2.90
N ILE A 52 -9.07 -16.30 3.27
CA ILE A 52 -7.77 -15.98 2.70
C ILE A 52 -6.93 -17.24 2.54
N SER A 53 -6.07 -17.26 1.53
CA SER A 53 -5.04 -18.29 1.39
C SER A 53 -3.75 -17.83 2.05
N LYS A 54 -2.89 -18.77 2.44
CA LYS A 54 -1.59 -18.47 3.04
C LYS A 54 -0.73 -17.61 2.11
N GLY A 55 -0.73 -17.90 0.79
CA GLY A 55 0.00 -17.12 -0.21
C GLY A 55 -0.53 -15.71 -0.47
N LYS A 56 -1.78 -15.40 -0.07
CA LYS A 56 -2.40 -14.07 -0.20
C LYS A 56 -2.53 -13.34 1.13
N SER A 57 -2.07 -13.96 2.21
CA SER A 57 -2.11 -13.42 3.56
C SER A 57 -1.29 -12.12 3.63
N PRO A 58 -1.83 -11.00 4.15
CA PRO A 58 -1.08 -9.77 4.30
C PRO A 58 -0.05 -9.94 5.43
N GLY A 59 1.14 -10.42 5.06
CA GLY A 59 2.27 -10.58 5.99
C GLY A 59 3.07 -9.29 6.20
N ASN A 60 3.52 -9.09 7.43
CA ASN A 60 4.79 -8.40 7.66
C ASN A 60 5.90 -9.36 7.24
N PHE A 61 6.92 -8.88 6.54
CA PHE A 61 8.23 -9.54 6.32
C PHE A 61 8.26 -11.07 6.51
N ASN A 62 7.41 -11.85 5.83
CA ASN A 62 7.39 -13.31 5.92
C ASN A 62 8.56 -13.94 5.11
N SER A 63 9.62 -13.18 4.90
CA SER A 63 10.86 -13.65 4.32
C SER A 63 11.56 -14.57 5.32
N PRO A 64 12.05 -15.75 4.89
CA PRO A 64 12.82 -16.64 5.74
C PRO A 64 13.93 -15.87 6.47
N GLY A 65 14.02 -16.01 7.80
CA GLY A 65 14.99 -15.33 8.65
C GLY A 65 14.43 -14.12 9.43
N PHE A 66 13.18 -13.72 9.20
CA PHE A 66 12.50 -12.66 9.95
C PHE A 66 11.59 -13.16 11.08
N GLU A 67 11.53 -14.48 11.31
CA GLU A 67 10.67 -15.10 12.32
C GLU A 67 11.03 -14.60 13.73
N GLN A 68 12.31 -14.69 14.09
CA GLN A 68 12.83 -14.22 15.39
C GLN A 68 12.63 -12.71 15.56
N PHE A 69 12.72 -11.94 14.47
CA PHE A 69 12.49 -10.50 14.51
C PHE A 69 11.01 -10.18 14.75
N SER A 70 10.12 -10.92 14.11
CA SER A 70 8.67 -10.78 14.30
C SER A 70 8.24 -11.16 15.71
N GLU A 71 8.80 -12.24 16.27
CA GLU A 71 8.57 -12.63 17.67
C GLU A 71 9.01 -11.53 18.64
N LYS A 72 10.20 -10.96 18.46
CA LYS A 72 10.69 -9.82 19.27
C LYS A 72 9.77 -8.61 19.18
N ILE A 73 9.26 -8.26 17.99
CA ILE A 73 8.30 -7.16 17.82
C ILE A 73 7.04 -7.44 18.66
N LEU A 74 6.49 -8.66 18.58
CA LEU A 74 5.29 -9.03 19.32
C LEU A 74 5.51 -9.04 20.83
N GLU A 75 6.68 -9.47 21.31
CA GLU A 75 7.05 -9.40 22.72
C GLU A 75 7.11 -7.96 23.23
N GLU A 76 7.77 -7.06 22.48
CA GLU A 76 7.84 -5.64 22.87
C GLU A 76 6.48 -4.94 22.76
N GLU A 77 5.65 -5.30 21.78
CA GLU A 77 4.25 -4.84 21.69
C GLU A 77 3.43 -5.31 22.90
N ARG A 78 3.68 -6.53 23.42
CA ARG A 78 3.08 -7.03 24.66
C ARG A 78 3.62 -6.33 25.91
N ARG A 79 4.81 -5.74 25.87
CA ARG A 79 5.38 -4.97 27.00
C ARG A 79 5.01 -3.49 27.01
N SER A 80 4.62 -2.91 25.87
CA SER A 80 4.29 -1.48 25.75
C SER A 80 3.04 -1.07 26.55
N ASP A 81 2.87 0.21 26.84
CA ASP A 81 1.64 0.73 27.49
C ASP A 81 0.45 0.87 26.52
N GLY A 82 0.71 0.77 25.22
CA GLY A 82 -0.27 0.98 24.17
C GLY A 82 0.36 1.07 22.78
N VAL A 83 -0.48 1.31 21.79
CA VAL A 83 -0.08 1.33 20.38
C VAL A 83 -0.46 2.66 19.75
N VAL A 84 0.47 3.27 19.03
CA VAL A 84 0.22 4.43 18.18
C VAL A 84 0.18 3.97 16.73
N THR A 85 -0.88 4.32 16.00
CA THR A 85 -1.10 3.90 14.61
C THR A 85 -1.20 5.11 13.69
N ASN A 86 -0.60 4.99 12.50
CA ASN A 86 -0.81 5.92 11.39
C ASN A 86 -2.12 5.55 10.65
N SER A 87 -3.23 5.75 11.35
CA SER A 87 -4.61 5.62 10.87
C SER A 87 -5.48 6.64 11.59
N PHE A 88 -6.76 6.72 11.27
CA PHE A 88 -7.76 7.51 11.99
C PHE A 88 -9.01 6.66 12.22
N TYR A 89 -9.77 6.95 13.28
CA TYR A 89 -10.85 6.08 13.75
C TYR A 89 -11.94 5.86 12.70
N GLU A 90 -12.32 6.92 11.98
CA GLU A 90 -13.38 6.90 10.98
C GLU A 90 -13.06 6.02 9.76
N LEU A 91 -11.79 5.68 9.54
CA LEU A 91 -11.39 4.80 8.43
C LEU A 91 -11.77 3.34 8.68
N GLU A 92 -11.54 2.84 9.90
CA GLU A 92 -11.65 1.41 10.26
C GLU A 92 -12.13 1.23 11.72
N PRO A 93 -13.30 1.78 12.13
CA PRO A 93 -13.70 1.85 13.54
C PRO A 93 -13.86 0.46 14.18
N VAL A 94 -14.48 -0.47 13.44
CA VAL A 94 -14.72 -1.85 13.88
C VAL A 94 -13.40 -2.59 14.14
N TYR A 95 -12.39 -2.37 13.29
CA TYR A 95 -11.07 -3.01 13.46
C TYR A 95 -10.24 -2.33 14.55
N HIS A 96 -10.40 -1.01 14.73
CA HIS A 96 -9.77 -0.29 15.84
C HIS A 96 -10.24 -0.85 17.19
N GLU A 97 -11.55 -0.98 17.36
CA GLU A 97 -12.15 -1.52 18.58
C GLU A 97 -11.76 -2.99 18.80
N ALA A 98 -11.79 -3.81 17.76
CA ALA A 98 -11.39 -5.21 17.84
C ALA A 98 -9.91 -5.38 18.22
N TYR A 99 -9.01 -4.59 17.62
CA TYR A 99 -7.59 -4.61 17.93
C TYR A 99 -7.33 -4.11 19.36
N GLN A 100 -7.90 -2.96 19.74
CA GLN A 100 -7.80 -2.44 21.11
C GLN A 100 -8.29 -3.45 22.16
N LYS A 101 -9.42 -4.11 21.91
CA LYS A 101 -9.95 -5.17 22.76
C LYS A 101 -9.02 -6.38 22.82
N LYS A 102 -8.45 -6.80 21.68
CA LYS A 102 -7.56 -7.96 21.59
C LYS A 102 -6.26 -7.76 22.37
N ILE A 103 -5.66 -6.57 22.30
CA ILE A 103 -4.41 -6.27 23.01
C ILE A 103 -4.64 -5.84 24.47
N GLY A 104 -5.86 -5.42 24.83
CA GLY A 104 -6.19 -4.98 26.18
C GLY A 104 -5.52 -3.66 26.60
N LYS A 105 -5.06 -2.86 25.63
CA LYS A 105 -4.29 -1.62 25.83
C LYS A 105 -4.82 -0.51 24.97
N LYS A 106 -4.51 0.74 25.31
CA LYS A 106 -4.96 1.91 24.57
C LYS A 106 -4.34 1.96 23.17
N VAL A 107 -5.18 2.11 22.15
CA VAL A 107 -4.77 2.36 20.76
C VAL A 107 -5.04 3.82 20.44
N ARG A 108 -4.01 4.56 20.01
CA ARG A 108 -4.13 5.96 19.56
C ARG A 108 -3.88 6.03 18.07
N SER A 109 -4.90 6.42 17.32
CA SER A 109 -4.82 6.63 15.87
C SER A 109 -4.55 8.12 15.61
N LEU A 110 -3.33 8.46 15.21
CA LEU A 110 -2.85 9.84 15.03
C LEU A 110 -2.63 10.21 13.55
N GLY A 111 -3.11 9.38 12.64
CA GLY A 111 -3.00 9.59 11.22
C GLY A 111 -4.07 10.53 10.65
N PRO A 112 -3.95 10.84 9.35
CA PRO A 112 -2.85 10.42 8.49
C PRO A 112 -1.60 11.30 8.68
N MET A 113 -0.46 10.68 9.01
CA MET A 113 0.78 11.37 9.38
C MET A 113 1.35 12.27 8.27
N PHE A 114 0.94 12.08 7.01
CA PHE A 114 1.37 12.95 5.91
C PHE A 114 0.82 14.37 6.05
N LEU A 115 -0.27 14.59 6.81
CA LEU A 115 -0.78 15.93 7.11
C LEU A 115 0.01 16.63 8.22
N CYS A 116 0.70 15.87 9.06
CA CYS A 116 1.45 16.40 10.20
C CYS A 116 2.82 16.95 9.79
N ASN A 117 3.36 16.50 8.66
CA ASN A 117 4.67 16.94 8.18
C ASN A 117 4.48 18.05 7.14
N THR A 118 4.47 19.30 7.59
CA THR A 118 4.30 20.48 6.70
C THR A 118 5.61 20.99 6.13
N ASP A 119 6.75 20.49 6.62
CA ASP A 119 8.05 20.88 6.11
C ASP A 119 8.37 20.13 4.80
N MET A 120 8.10 20.81 3.69
CA MET A 120 8.37 20.33 2.33
C MET A 120 9.85 20.00 2.11
N SER A 121 10.77 20.65 2.83
CA SER A 121 12.21 20.37 2.73
C SER A 121 12.55 19.01 3.36
N ALA A 122 11.93 18.69 4.51
CA ALA A 122 12.07 17.39 5.16
C ALA A 122 11.32 16.26 4.43
N ILE A 123 10.30 16.58 3.62
CA ILE A 123 9.61 15.60 2.76
C ILE A 123 10.46 15.28 1.52
N ALA A 124 11.04 16.30 0.88
CA ALA A 124 11.82 16.15 -0.34
C ALA A 124 13.12 15.33 -0.17
N VAL A 125 13.64 15.22 1.05
CA VAL A 125 14.83 14.43 1.39
C VAL A 125 14.49 12.93 1.64
N ARG A 126 13.21 12.56 1.75
CA ARG A 126 12.81 11.17 1.96
C ARG A 126 12.79 10.41 0.63
N GLY A 127 13.79 9.57 0.41
CA GLY A 127 13.87 8.66 -0.74
C GLY A 127 14.97 9.03 -1.73
N GLU A 128 15.03 8.29 -2.83
CA GLU A 128 15.96 8.57 -3.93
C GLU A 128 15.49 9.78 -4.74
N LYS A 129 16.45 10.52 -5.31
CA LYS A 129 16.17 11.67 -6.17
C LYS A 129 15.50 11.17 -7.45
N ALA A 130 14.30 11.66 -7.74
CA ALA A 130 13.62 11.37 -9.00
C ALA A 130 14.43 11.91 -10.19
N SER A 131 14.35 11.20 -11.32
CA SER A 131 14.95 11.64 -12.59
C SER A 131 14.26 12.86 -13.20
N VAL A 132 13.01 13.15 -12.79
CA VAL A 132 12.22 14.29 -13.26
C VAL A 132 12.18 15.39 -12.20
N ASP A 133 12.34 16.65 -12.64
CA ASP A 133 12.18 17.82 -11.77
C ASP A 133 10.75 17.90 -11.23
N PRO A 134 10.53 17.93 -9.90
CA PRO A 134 9.21 18.11 -9.30
C PRO A 134 8.42 19.29 -9.88
N LYS A 135 9.08 20.38 -10.25
CA LYS A 135 8.40 21.55 -10.85
C LYS A 135 7.80 21.22 -12.22
N HIS A 136 8.52 20.46 -13.03
CA HIS A 136 8.05 20.03 -14.34
C HIS A 136 6.84 19.09 -14.21
N CYS A 137 6.90 18.13 -13.28
CA CYS A 137 5.77 17.25 -12.98
C CYS A 137 4.52 18.03 -12.57
N LEU A 138 4.67 19.03 -11.70
CA LEU A 138 3.55 19.85 -11.23
C LEU A 138 2.93 20.68 -12.37
N GLN A 139 3.75 21.33 -13.19
CA GLN A 139 3.27 22.09 -14.35
C GLN A 139 2.53 21.19 -15.36
N TRP A 140 3.04 19.99 -15.60
CA TRP A 140 2.37 19.01 -16.47
C TRP A 140 1.01 18.58 -15.89
N LEU A 141 0.93 18.29 -14.58
CA LEU A 141 -0.33 17.97 -13.91
C LEU A 141 -1.34 19.13 -13.97
N GLU A 142 -0.89 20.36 -13.80
CA GLU A 142 -1.72 21.57 -13.89
C GLU A 142 -2.31 21.79 -15.30
N SER A 143 -1.64 21.28 -16.33
CA SER A 143 -2.14 21.35 -17.72
C SER A 143 -3.24 20.32 -18.05
N MET A 144 -3.47 19.33 -17.17
CA MET A 144 -4.41 18.22 -17.39
C MET A 144 -5.78 18.51 -16.78
N LYS A 145 -6.81 17.81 -17.27
CA LYS A 145 -8.17 17.93 -16.70
C LYS A 145 -8.22 17.29 -15.30
N PRO A 146 -8.99 17.84 -14.34
CA PRO A 146 -9.15 17.23 -13.04
C PRO A 146 -9.67 15.79 -13.14
N GLY A 147 -8.99 14.86 -12.45
CA GLY A 147 -9.35 13.44 -12.45
C GLY A 147 -9.02 12.69 -13.74
N SER A 148 -8.24 13.27 -14.67
CA SER A 148 -7.90 12.62 -15.95
C SER A 148 -6.53 11.94 -15.99
N VAL A 149 -5.73 12.01 -14.93
CA VAL A 149 -4.37 11.46 -14.89
C VAL A 149 -4.33 10.21 -14.02
N LEU A 150 -3.73 9.13 -14.52
CA LEU A 150 -3.47 7.92 -13.76
C LEU A 150 -2.12 8.01 -13.03
N TYR A 151 -2.11 7.86 -11.71
CA TYR A 151 -0.88 7.72 -10.93
C TYR A 151 -0.58 6.24 -10.67
N VAL A 152 0.63 5.79 -11.03
CA VAL A 152 1.07 4.40 -10.85
C VAL A 152 2.33 4.38 -10.00
N SER A 153 2.28 3.68 -8.86
CA SER A 153 3.43 3.44 -8.00
C SER A 153 3.23 2.17 -7.20
N PHE A 154 4.28 1.35 -7.09
CA PHE A 154 4.32 0.12 -6.30
C PHE A 154 5.04 0.32 -4.95
N GLY A 155 5.33 1.56 -4.58
CA GLY A 155 5.91 1.92 -3.29
C GLY A 155 7.45 1.93 -3.25
N SER A 156 7.99 2.09 -2.03
CA SER A 156 9.43 2.23 -1.84
C SER A 156 10.20 0.93 -2.04
N MET A 157 9.60 -0.20 -1.63
CA MET A 157 10.25 -1.50 -1.50
C MET A 157 10.06 -2.43 -2.71
N ALA A 158 9.00 -2.25 -3.50
CA ALA A 158 8.73 -3.15 -4.61
C ALA A 158 9.75 -2.93 -5.73
N ARG A 159 10.45 -4.00 -6.12
CA ARG A 159 11.23 -4.10 -7.36
C ARG A 159 10.48 -5.06 -8.28
N THR A 160 10.18 -4.61 -9.49
CA THR A 160 9.36 -5.36 -10.44
C THR A 160 10.25 -5.88 -11.55
N VAL A 161 10.12 -7.15 -11.93
CA VAL A 161 10.92 -7.71 -13.03
C VAL A 161 10.59 -7.02 -14.35
N ILE A 162 11.56 -6.92 -15.25
CA ILE A 162 11.44 -6.16 -16.50
C ILE A 162 10.26 -6.63 -17.36
N SER A 163 9.99 -7.93 -17.42
CA SER A 163 8.85 -8.47 -18.17
C SER A 163 7.51 -7.94 -17.66
N GLN A 164 7.33 -7.82 -16.36
CA GLN A 164 6.12 -7.24 -15.76
C GLN A 164 6.03 -5.74 -16.01
N LEU A 165 7.14 -5.00 -15.97
CA LEU A 165 7.17 -3.58 -16.32
C LEU A 165 6.74 -3.36 -17.77
N LYS A 166 7.18 -4.21 -18.71
CA LYS A 166 6.77 -4.15 -20.12
C LYS A 166 5.26 -4.36 -20.28
N GLU A 167 4.69 -5.36 -19.62
CA GLU A 167 3.23 -5.59 -19.65
C GLU A 167 2.44 -4.42 -19.04
N ILE A 168 2.94 -3.82 -17.95
CA ILE A 168 2.33 -2.61 -17.37
C ILE A 168 2.40 -1.45 -18.36
N ALA A 169 3.53 -1.24 -19.02
CA ALA A 169 3.69 -0.19 -20.03
C ALA A 169 2.71 -0.38 -21.21
N LEU A 170 2.59 -1.59 -21.74
CA LEU A 170 1.62 -1.91 -22.80
C LEU A 170 0.18 -1.68 -22.33
N GLY A 171 -0.14 -2.06 -21.10
CA GLY A 171 -1.45 -1.79 -20.50
C GLY A 171 -1.75 -0.30 -20.39
N LEU A 172 -0.76 0.50 -19.96
CA LEU A 172 -0.88 1.96 -19.86
C LEU A 172 -1.07 2.60 -21.23
N GLU A 173 -0.30 2.20 -22.24
CA GLU A 173 -0.47 2.65 -23.63
C GLU A 173 -1.90 2.36 -24.13
N ALA A 174 -2.41 1.15 -23.88
CA ALA A 174 -3.76 0.76 -24.28
C ALA A 174 -4.87 1.59 -23.61
N THR A 175 -4.64 2.16 -22.41
CA THR A 175 -5.63 3.01 -21.75
C THR A 175 -5.85 4.36 -22.45
N ARG A 176 -4.84 4.83 -23.20
CA ARG A 176 -4.79 6.19 -23.80
C ARG A 176 -5.02 7.32 -22.79
N MET A 177 -4.85 7.03 -21.51
CA MET A 177 -4.92 8.03 -20.46
C MET A 177 -3.55 8.66 -20.22
N PRO A 178 -3.46 9.96 -19.96
CA PRO A 178 -2.26 10.55 -19.38
C PRO A 178 -1.92 9.82 -18.06
N PHE A 179 -0.65 9.47 -17.85
CA PHE A 179 -0.23 8.79 -16.64
C PHE A 179 1.08 9.36 -16.09
N LEU A 180 1.25 9.24 -14.77
CA LEU A 180 2.48 9.48 -14.04
C LEU A 180 2.90 8.17 -13.37
N TRP A 181 3.98 7.56 -13.86
CA TRP A 181 4.43 6.24 -13.41
C TRP A 181 5.80 6.31 -12.74
N VAL A 182 5.86 5.89 -11.48
CA VAL A 182 7.12 5.71 -10.73
C VAL A 182 7.66 4.32 -11.01
N ILE A 183 8.72 4.25 -11.81
CA ILE A 183 9.37 2.99 -12.22
C ILE A 183 10.58 2.73 -11.31
N LYS A 184 10.72 1.47 -10.88
CA LYS A 184 11.90 0.97 -10.16
C LYS A 184 12.28 -0.39 -10.71
N TYR A 185 13.54 -0.50 -11.13
CA TYR A 185 14.17 -1.74 -11.55
C TYR A 185 15.54 -1.86 -10.86
N ASP A 186 16.18 -3.01 -10.98
CA ASP A 186 17.54 -3.23 -10.49
C ASP A 186 18.57 -2.79 -11.55
N ASP A 187 19.79 -2.45 -11.13
CA ASP A 187 20.82 -1.72 -11.90
C ASP A 187 21.25 -2.36 -13.24
N GLU A 188 20.80 -3.58 -13.55
CA GLU A 188 21.09 -4.28 -14.83
C GLU A 188 20.16 -3.87 -16.00
N ALA A 189 19.22 -2.95 -15.82
CA ALA A 189 18.12 -2.75 -16.77
C ALA A 189 18.38 -1.78 -17.95
N SER A 190 19.49 -1.97 -18.67
CA SER A 190 19.71 -1.24 -19.95
C SER A 190 18.57 -1.46 -20.96
N ASP A 191 17.90 -2.61 -20.87
CA ASP A 191 16.82 -3.00 -21.77
C ASP A 191 15.50 -2.28 -21.47
N MET A 192 15.27 -1.87 -20.23
CA MET A 192 14.08 -1.09 -19.89
C MET A 192 14.25 0.36 -20.31
N GLU A 193 15.44 0.94 -20.12
CA GLU A 193 15.76 2.29 -20.59
C GLU A 193 15.62 2.41 -22.10
N LYS A 194 16.14 1.43 -22.86
CA LYS A 194 15.94 1.36 -24.32
C LYS A 194 14.47 1.26 -24.69
N PHE A 195 13.70 0.38 -24.05
CA PHE A 195 12.27 0.20 -24.34
C PHE A 195 11.44 1.47 -24.07
N LEU A 196 11.76 2.21 -23.00
CA LEU A 196 11.14 3.50 -22.70
C LEU A 196 11.56 4.57 -23.71
N ALA A 197 12.85 4.63 -24.05
CA ALA A 197 13.43 5.58 -25.00
C ALA A 197 12.95 5.34 -26.45
N GLU A 198 12.56 4.11 -26.79
CA GLU A 198 11.90 3.76 -28.06
C GLU A 198 10.47 4.32 -28.19
N GLY A 199 10.06 5.20 -27.26
CA GLY A 199 8.98 6.15 -27.51
C GLY A 199 7.62 5.66 -27.03
N VAL A 200 7.51 5.23 -25.77
CA VAL A 200 6.19 5.04 -25.12
C VAL A 200 5.32 6.29 -25.30
N GLU A 201 5.91 7.48 -25.11
CA GLU A 201 5.24 8.77 -25.31
C GLU A 201 4.80 8.99 -26.77
N GLU A 202 5.65 8.64 -27.73
CA GLU A 202 5.39 8.82 -29.16
C GLU A 202 4.32 7.86 -29.69
N ARG A 203 4.27 6.63 -29.15
CA ARG A 203 3.23 5.64 -29.47
C ARG A 203 1.86 6.07 -28.97
N ILE A 204 1.80 6.70 -27.80
CA ILE A 204 0.54 7.24 -27.24
C ILE A 204 0.02 8.40 -28.10
N MET A 205 0.90 9.30 -28.57
CA MET A 205 0.48 10.45 -29.39
C MET A 205 0.08 10.09 -30.84
N ARG A 206 0.50 8.92 -31.36
CA ARG A 206 0.22 8.49 -32.75
C ARG A 206 -1.06 7.64 -32.91
N SER A 207 -1.77 7.30 -31.83
CA SER A 207 -2.88 6.32 -31.84
C SER A 207 -4.22 6.89 -31.40
#